data_AF-A0A0K0E3I2-F1
#
_entry.id   AF-A0A0K0E3I2-F1
#
_cell.length_a   1.000
_cell.length_b   1.000
_cell.length_c   1.000
_cell.angle_alpha   90.00
_cell.angle_beta   90.00
_cell.angle_gamma   90.00
#
_symmetry.space_group_name_H-M   'P 1'
#
loop_
_entity.id
_entity.type
_entity.pdbx_description
1 polymer ?
#
loop_
_entity_poly.entity_id
_entity_poly.type
_entity_poly.pdbx_seq_one_letter_code
_entity_poly.pdbx_strand_id
1 'polypeptide(L)'
;MKIFLFIVLFLLISISQQRGPEDAIPVIEIRGEGPPMSSAQIRDLEERANGKPLDIEIEKLFIPKKCDKKVNIHDWITFNYKGFTEDGKLFDTTYNNKNSIKIQMNIGMSILGLEKGMMDMCINERRRIKIPWRLCRRKKSNVWKLFPTEEHWISVEVEVISIDKWSIEKQFNELDSDKNGVINLNDMIKTSQQLENYGKKWVNDDIDNVIAGKYFIKYFDINKNDKIEKDEYIKIMKRDMVEMENSKPIRDKKGEIVGGRREPGFGWILDHNNDGYIQPQENYEADKIFEKNIPIREPTDIIKEEL
;
A
#
# COMPACT_ATOMS: atom_id res chain seq x y z
N MET A 1 -79.53 9.20 -29.32
CA MET A 1 -78.28 9.57 -28.61
C MET A 1 -78.25 9.17 -27.13
N LYS A 2 -79.34 9.27 -26.33
CA LYS A 2 -79.33 8.94 -24.89
C LYS A 2 -79.10 7.46 -24.53
N ILE A 3 -79.54 6.51 -25.37
CA ILE A 3 -79.39 5.06 -25.11
C ILE A 3 -77.92 4.61 -25.19
N PHE A 4 -77.13 5.22 -26.08
CA PHE A 4 -75.72 4.85 -26.28
C PHE A 4 -74.87 5.20 -25.04
N LEU A 5 -75.19 6.30 -24.36
CA LEU A 5 -74.46 6.73 -23.16
C LEU A 5 -74.67 5.77 -21.97
N PHE A 6 -75.87 5.21 -21.83
CA PHE A 6 -76.17 4.25 -20.75
C PHE A 6 -75.42 2.92 -20.93
N ILE A 7 -75.30 2.43 -22.17
CA ILE A 7 -74.59 1.18 -22.45
C ILE A 7 -73.09 1.32 -22.15
N VAL A 8 -72.48 2.45 -22.53
CA VAL A 8 -71.06 2.72 -22.25
C VAL A 8 -70.80 2.84 -20.74
N LEU A 9 -71.69 3.51 -19.99
CA LEU A 9 -71.54 3.63 -18.55
C LEU A 9 -71.66 2.27 -17.84
N PHE A 10 -72.57 1.41 -18.28
CA PHE A 10 -72.72 0.06 -17.72
C PHE A 10 -71.50 -0.83 -17.99
N LEU A 11 -70.92 -0.73 -19.19
CA LEU A 11 -69.68 -1.43 -19.54
C LEU A 11 -68.49 -0.98 -18.68
N LEU A 12 -68.35 0.32 -18.40
CA LEU A 12 -67.28 0.84 -17.54
C LEU A 12 -67.39 0.35 -16.09
N ILE A 13 -68.60 0.25 -15.54
CA ILE A 13 -68.83 -0.25 -14.18
C ILE A 13 -68.43 -1.74 -14.08
N SER A 14 -68.77 -2.55 -15.08
CA SER A 14 -68.43 -3.98 -15.10
C SER A 14 -66.92 -4.23 -15.16
N ILE A 15 -66.15 -3.38 -15.84
CA ILE A 15 -64.68 -3.51 -15.90
C ILE A 15 -64.04 -3.19 -14.54
N SER A 16 -64.62 -2.27 -13.76
CA SER A 16 -64.04 -1.84 -12.48
C SER A 16 -64.11 -2.88 -11.35
N GLN A 17 -64.92 -3.94 -11.47
CA GLN A 17 -65.14 -4.91 -10.38
C GLN A 17 -64.36 -6.23 -10.50
N GLN A 18 -63.58 -6.44 -11.56
CA GLN A 18 -62.70 -7.61 -11.65
C GLN A 18 -61.39 -7.35 -10.90
N ARG A 19 -61.41 -7.48 -9.56
CA ARG A 19 -60.18 -7.64 -8.77
C ARG A 19 -59.70 -9.08 -8.91
N GLY A 20 -58.47 -9.26 -9.38
CA GLY A 20 -57.90 -10.59 -9.60
C GLY A 20 -57.40 -11.24 -8.30
N PRO A 21 -57.19 -12.56 -8.31
CA PRO A 21 -56.70 -13.32 -7.15
C PRO A 21 -55.33 -12.86 -6.63
N GLU A 22 -54.54 -12.16 -7.44
CA GLU A 22 -53.26 -11.54 -7.09
C GLU A 22 -53.40 -10.49 -5.97
N ASP A 23 -54.54 -9.79 -5.88
CA ASP A 23 -54.81 -8.81 -4.83
C ASP A 23 -55.01 -9.45 -3.44
N ALA A 24 -55.10 -10.79 -3.36
CA ALA A 24 -55.29 -11.53 -2.11
C ALA A 24 -53.98 -11.98 -1.44
N ILE A 25 -52.82 -11.73 -2.02
CA ILE A 25 -51.52 -12.09 -1.42
C ILE A 25 -51.23 -11.14 -0.26
N PRO A 26 -51.13 -11.62 1.00
CA PRO A 26 -50.78 -10.74 2.11
C PRO A 26 -49.33 -10.25 1.97
N VAL A 27 -49.16 -8.93 1.90
CA VAL A 27 -47.85 -8.28 1.98
C VAL A 27 -47.40 -8.33 3.43
N ILE A 28 -46.47 -9.24 3.75
CA ILE A 28 -45.80 -9.25 5.05
C ILE A 28 -44.70 -8.19 4.99
N GLU A 29 -44.98 -6.99 5.49
CA GLU A 29 -43.94 -6.00 5.77
C GLU A 29 -43.07 -6.50 6.92
N ILE A 30 -41.91 -7.05 6.59
CA ILE A 30 -40.86 -7.26 7.59
C ILE A 30 -40.31 -5.87 7.92
N ARG A 31 -40.85 -5.24 8.96
CA ARG A 31 -40.24 -4.04 9.53
C ARG A 31 -38.95 -4.51 10.20
N GLY A 32 -37.81 -4.17 9.60
CA GLY A 32 -36.53 -4.28 10.30
C GLY A 32 -36.59 -3.37 11.53
N GLU A 33 -36.88 -3.93 12.70
CA GLU A 33 -36.89 -3.17 13.95
C GLU A 33 -35.44 -2.91 14.37
N GLY A 34 -35.00 -1.65 14.27
CA GLY A 34 -33.69 -1.20 14.71
C GLY A 34 -33.11 -0.07 13.85
N PRO A 35 -32.12 0.69 14.36
CA PRO A 35 -31.35 1.60 13.53
C PRO A 35 -30.68 0.80 12.39
N PRO A 36 -30.44 1.42 11.21
CA PRO A 36 -29.68 0.77 10.15
C PRO A 36 -28.32 0.34 10.68
N MET A 37 -27.86 -0.83 10.24
CA MET A 37 -26.51 -1.31 10.58
C MET A 37 -25.46 -0.30 10.14
N SER A 38 -24.45 -0.07 10.96
CA SER A 38 -23.31 0.75 10.57
C SER A 38 -22.50 0.08 9.44
N SER A 39 -21.73 0.87 8.69
CA SER A 39 -20.81 0.34 7.68
C SER A 39 -19.90 -0.74 8.28
N ALA A 40 -19.36 -0.53 9.47
CA ALA A 40 -18.56 -1.50 10.21
C ALA A 40 -19.26 -2.85 10.41
N GLN A 41 -20.52 -2.80 10.85
CA GLN A 41 -21.34 -4.00 11.10
C GLN A 41 -21.65 -4.73 9.80
N ILE A 42 -21.95 -4.00 8.72
CA ILE A 42 -22.16 -4.58 7.39
C ILE A 42 -20.89 -5.30 6.93
N ARG A 43 -19.71 -4.69 7.10
CA ARG A 43 -18.43 -5.31 6.68
C ARG A 43 -18.06 -6.53 7.52
N ASP A 44 -18.28 -6.50 8.82
CA ASP A 44 -18.09 -7.68 9.69
C ASP A 44 -19.00 -8.84 9.28
N LEU A 45 -20.25 -8.56 8.92
CA LEU A 45 -21.16 -9.57 8.36
C LEU A 45 -20.69 -10.11 7.00
N GLU A 46 -20.20 -9.24 6.11
CA GLU A 46 -19.63 -9.65 4.82
C GLU A 46 -18.40 -10.56 5.01
N GLU A 47 -17.48 -10.21 5.90
CA GLU A 47 -16.29 -11.04 6.20
C GLU A 47 -16.68 -12.39 6.82
N ARG A 48 -17.66 -12.40 7.73
CA ARG A 48 -18.17 -13.63 8.34
C ARG A 48 -18.87 -14.53 7.32
N ALA A 49 -19.67 -13.95 6.43
CA ALA A 49 -20.34 -14.69 5.36
C ALA A 49 -19.34 -15.26 4.35
N ASN A 50 -18.29 -14.51 4.02
CA ASN A 50 -17.22 -14.95 3.12
C ASN A 50 -16.24 -15.95 3.77
N GLY A 51 -16.22 -16.05 5.10
CA GLY A 51 -15.30 -16.90 5.87
C GLY A 51 -13.84 -16.44 5.85
N LYS A 52 -13.56 -15.26 5.27
CA LYS A 52 -12.22 -14.67 5.18
C LYS A 52 -12.31 -13.13 5.10
N PRO A 53 -11.25 -12.40 5.49
CA PRO A 53 -11.22 -10.94 5.37
C PRO A 53 -11.43 -10.48 3.92
N LEU A 54 -12.13 -9.35 3.73
CA LEU A 54 -12.40 -8.79 2.39
C LEU A 54 -11.09 -8.47 1.66
N ASP A 55 -11.01 -8.72 0.37
CA ASP A 55 -9.79 -8.49 -0.41
C ASP A 55 -10.08 -7.61 -1.63
N ILE A 56 -9.02 -7.13 -2.28
CA ILE A 56 -9.17 -6.31 -3.48
C ILE A 56 -9.84 -7.08 -4.63
N GLU A 57 -10.59 -6.36 -5.46
CA GLU A 57 -11.10 -6.87 -6.73
C GLU A 57 -10.40 -6.14 -7.88
N ILE A 58 -9.90 -6.89 -8.87
CA ILE A 58 -9.15 -6.33 -10.00
C ILE A 58 -9.93 -6.55 -11.29
N GLU A 59 -10.21 -5.46 -12.00
CA GLU A 59 -10.75 -5.44 -13.35
C GLU A 59 -9.69 -4.85 -14.30
N LYS A 60 -9.33 -5.58 -15.36
CA LYS A 60 -8.36 -5.10 -16.37
C LYS A 60 -9.10 -4.30 -17.43
N LEU A 61 -8.91 -2.98 -17.44
CA LEU A 61 -9.56 -2.06 -18.37
C LEU A 61 -8.86 -2.03 -19.73
N PHE A 62 -7.53 -2.15 -19.72
CA PHE A 62 -6.72 -2.19 -20.94
C PHE A 62 -5.40 -2.92 -20.67
N ILE A 63 -5.03 -3.82 -21.57
CA ILE A 63 -3.76 -4.55 -21.52
C ILE A 63 -2.97 -4.20 -22.79
N PRO A 64 -1.73 -3.70 -22.68
CA PRO A 64 -0.90 -3.41 -23.85
C PRO A 64 -0.53 -4.69 -24.59
N LYS A 65 -0.39 -4.62 -25.92
CA LYS A 65 0.05 -5.77 -26.75
C LYS A 65 1.43 -6.31 -26.35
N LYS A 66 2.32 -5.40 -25.90
CA LYS A 66 3.68 -5.71 -25.47
C LYS A 66 3.78 -5.49 -23.96
N CYS A 67 4.27 -6.51 -23.25
CA CYS A 67 4.48 -6.44 -21.80
C CYS A 67 5.85 -7.04 -21.45
N ASP A 68 6.92 -6.26 -21.70
CA ASP A 68 8.29 -6.72 -21.47
C ASP A 68 8.69 -6.62 -19.99
N LYS A 69 8.15 -5.60 -19.29
CA LYS A 69 8.42 -5.32 -17.89
C LYS A 69 7.12 -5.33 -17.12
N LYS A 70 7.07 -6.16 -16.08
CA LYS A 70 5.97 -6.21 -15.10
C LYS A 70 6.41 -5.63 -13.77
N VAL A 71 5.50 -4.97 -13.07
CA VAL A 71 5.73 -4.46 -11.71
C VAL A 71 6.05 -5.62 -10.78
N ASN A 72 7.17 -5.54 -10.06
CA ASN A 72 7.57 -6.47 -9.02
C ASN A 72 7.85 -5.73 -7.69
N ILE A 73 8.01 -6.50 -6.62
CA ILE A 73 8.37 -5.99 -5.28
C ILE A 73 9.63 -5.11 -5.39
N HIS A 74 9.63 -3.97 -4.69
CA HIS A 74 10.71 -2.97 -4.63
C HIS A 74 10.98 -2.16 -5.89
N ASP A 75 10.34 -2.48 -7.04
CA ASP A 75 10.45 -1.67 -8.24
C ASP A 75 9.96 -0.23 -7.99
N TRP A 76 10.56 0.72 -8.68
CA TRP A 76 10.08 2.10 -8.72
C TRP A 76 9.08 2.24 -9.86
N ILE A 77 7.85 2.62 -9.55
CA ILE A 77 6.79 2.78 -10.54
C ILE A 77 6.35 4.23 -10.60
N THR A 78 6.07 4.72 -11.80
CA THR A 78 5.35 5.98 -12.00
C THR A 78 4.00 5.68 -12.61
N PHE A 79 2.92 6.21 -12.04
CA PHE A 79 1.55 5.93 -12.49
C PHE A 79 0.63 7.14 -12.40
N ASN A 80 -0.43 7.10 -13.19
CA ASN A 80 -1.59 7.98 -13.07
C ASN A 80 -2.76 7.23 -12.43
N TYR A 81 -3.64 7.94 -11.74
CA TYR A 81 -4.85 7.32 -11.21
C TYR A 81 -6.05 8.26 -11.15
N LYS A 82 -7.22 7.65 -11.00
CA LYS A 82 -8.50 8.26 -10.60
C LYS A 82 -9.08 7.47 -9.43
N GLY A 83 -9.42 8.15 -8.35
CA GLY A 83 -10.04 7.56 -7.16
C GLY A 83 -11.52 7.90 -7.09
N PHE A 84 -12.35 6.87 -6.91
CA PHE A 84 -13.80 6.97 -6.79
C PHE A 84 -14.29 6.37 -5.47
N THR A 85 -15.24 7.03 -4.82
CA THR A 85 -15.97 6.49 -3.66
C THR A 85 -16.92 5.36 -4.10
N GLU A 86 -17.48 4.62 -3.15
CA GLU A 86 -18.38 3.47 -3.41
C GLU A 86 -19.60 3.84 -4.28
N ASP A 87 -20.09 5.09 -4.17
CA ASP A 87 -21.18 5.66 -4.98
C ASP A 87 -20.75 6.10 -6.40
N GLY A 88 -19.47 5.91 -6.77
CA GLY A 88 -18.92 6.26 -8.08
C GLY A 88 -18.50 7.72 -8.23
N LYS A 89 -18.55 8.53 -7.16
CA LYS A 89 -18.09 9.93 -7.20
C LYS A 89 -16.56 10.01 -7.20
N LEU A 90 -16.00 10.80 -8.10
CA LEU A 90 -14.56 11.08 -8.16
C LEU A 90 -14.14 11.92 -6.94
N PHE A 91 -13.17 11.42 -6.15
CA PHE A 91 -12.61 12.15 -5.00
C PHE A 91 -11.17 12.65 -5.24
N ASP A 92 -10.39 11.98 -6.09
CA ASP A 92 -9.00 12.37 -6.40
C ASP A 92 -8.58 11.90 -7.80
N THR A 93 -7.61 12.57 -8.41
CA THR A 93 -7.07 12.23 -9.72
C THR A 93 -5.74 12.94 -10.00
N THR A 94 -4.77 12.22 -10.58
CA THR A 94 -3.50 12.83 -11.04
C THR A 94 -3.66 13.64 -12.32
N TYR A 95 -4.70 13.36 -13.11
CA TYR A 95 -4.92 14.01 -14.41
C TYR A 95 -5.27 15.50 -14.29
N ASN A 96 -5.83 15.94 -13.16
CA ASN A 96 -6.16 17.36 -12.94
C ASN A 96 -4.95 18.19 -12.50
N ASN A 97 -3.99 17.57 -11.80
CA ASN A 97 -2.85 18.25 -11.18
C ASN A 97 -1.54 18.11 -11.98
N LYS A 98 -1.59 17.49 -13.17
CA LYS A 98 -0.48 17.24 -14.11
C LYS A 98 0.74 16.50 -13.54
N ASN A 99 0.63 15.87 -12.37
CA ASN A 99 1.75 15.16 -11.74
C ASN A 99 1.39 13.70 -11.50
N SER A 100 2.06 12.81 -12.25
CA SER A 100 2.04 11.37 -11.97
C SER A 100 2.67 11.08 -10.61
N ILE A 101 2.24 9.99 -9.96
CA ILE A 101 2.81 9.56 -8.68
C ILE A 101 3.95 8.58 -8.92
N LYS A 102 5.08 8.78 -8.23
CA LYS A 102 6.20 7.84 -8.20
C LYS A 102 6.33 7.22 -6.81
N ILE A 103 6.21 5.91 -6.71
CA ILE A 103 6.44 5.16 -5.46
C ILE A 103 7.42 4.01 -5.68
N GLN A 104 8.00 3.54 -4.59
CA GLN A 104 8.64 2.24 -4.53
C GLN A 104 7.63 1.19 -4.06
N MET A 105 7.53 0.08 -4.77
CA MET A 105 6.53 -0.96 -4.53
C MET A 105 6.80 -1.77 -3.26
N ASN A 106 5.75 -2.05 -2.49
CA ASN A 106 5.76 -2.92 -1.31
C ASN A 106 6.70 -2.46 -0.19
N ILE A 107 6.89 -1.14 -0.06
CA ILE A 107 7.53 -0.52 1.10
C ILE A 107 6.59 0.44 1.83
N GLY A 108 5.29 0.42 1.54
CA GLY A 108 4.29 1.23 2.25
C GLY A 108 4.36 2.74 1.95
N MET A 109 4.72 3.11 0.72
CA MET A 109 4.59 4.50 0.25
C MET A 109 3.17 4.81 -0.23
N SER A 110 2.35 3.79 -0.50
CA SER A 110 0.95 3.91 -0.89
C SER A 110 0.04 3.14 0.07
N ILE A 111 -1.26 3.06 -0.25
CA ILE A 111 -2.18 2.20 0.48
C ILE A 111 -1.99 0.75 0.06
N LEU A 112 -2.08 -0.16 1.04
CA LEU A 112 -1.78 -1.59 0.86
C LEU A 112 -2.57 -2.23 -0.28
N GLY A 113 -3.87 -1.93 -0.38
CA GLY A 113 -4.71 -2.49 -1.44
C GLY A 113 -4.33 -2.02 -2.85
N LEU A 114 -3.83 -0.79 -2.99
CA LEU A 114 -3.40 -0.26 -4.27
C LEU A 114 -2.09 -0.91 -4.71
N GLU A 115 -1.09 -1.00 -3.82
CA GLU A 115 0.17 -1.70 -4.11
C GLU A 115 -0.09 -3.16 -4.51
N LYS A 116 -0.97 -3.84 -3.76
CA LYS A 116 -1.38 -5.22 -4.07
C LYS A 116 -2.03 -5.34 -5.46
N GLY A 117 -2.90 -4.40 -5.84
CA GLY A 117 -3.59 -4.44 -7.14
C GLY A 117 -2.71 -4.07 -8.34
N MET A 118 -1.60 -3.37 -8.10
CA MET A 118 -0.62 -2.97 -9.11
C MET A 118 0.45 -4.01 -9.39
N MET A 119 0.60 -5.04 -8.55
CA MET A 119 1.51 -6.15 -8.80
C MET A 119 1.25 -6.80 -10.16
N ASP A 120 2.31 -7.16 -10.87
CA ASP A 120 2.26 -7.73 -12.23
C ASP A 120 1.65 -6.82 -13.31
N MET A 121 1.44 -5.52 -13.07
CA MET A 121 1.04 -4.58 -14.12
C MET A 121 2.16 -4.34 -15.12
N CYS A 122 1.79 -4.14 -16.39
CA CYS A 122 2.70 -3.73 -17.46
C CYS A 122 2.70 -2.21 -17.63
N ILE A 123 3.73 -1.67 -18.28
CA ILE A 123 3.73 -0.27 -18.76
C ILE A 123 2.54 -0.06 -19.71
N ASN A 124 1.79 1.04 -19.52
CA ASN A 124 0.54 1.40 -20.18
C ASN A 124 -0.65 0.45 -19.90
N GLU A 125 -0.54 -0.50 -18.97
CA GLU A 125 -1.70 -1.27 -18.51
C GLU A 125 -2.62 -0.39 -17.66
N ARG A 126 -3.93 -0.56 -17.83
CA ARG A 126 -4.95 0.10 -17.01
C ARG A 126 -5.78 -0.91 -16.25
N ARG A 127 -5.89 -0.73 -14.94
CA ARG A 127 -6.72 -1.55 -14.04
C ARG A 127 -7.68 -0.68 -13.26
N ARG A 128 -8.86 -1.21 -12.98
CA ARG A 128 -9.71 -0.75 -11.89
C ARG A 128 -9.52 -1.70 -10.72
N ILE A 129 -9.12 -1.16 -9.58
CA ILE A 129 -8.86 -1.90 -8.35
C ILE A 129 -9.90 -1.43 -7.34
N LYS A 130 -10.84 -2.30 -6.97
CA LYS A 130 -11.73 -2.03 -5.84
C LYS A 130 -11.03 -2.45 -4.57
N ILE A 131 -10.95 -1.54 -3.61
CA ILE A 131 -10.18 -1.70 -2.38
C ILE A 131 -11.13 -1.60 -1.19
N PRO A 132 -11.22 -2.63 -0.33
CA PRO A 132 -11.99 -2.55 0.90
C PRO A 132 -11.28 -1.63 1.90
N TRP A 133 -12.04 -0.93 2.73
CA TRP A 133 -11.54 0.01 3.74
C TRP A 133 -10.32 -0.48 4.54
N ARG A 134 -10.35 -1.73 4.99
CA ARG A 134 -9.27 -2.31 5.81
C ARG A 134 -7.89 -2.29 5.13
N LEU A 135 -7.88 -2.26 3.78
CA LEU A 135 -6.69 -2.17 2.92
C LEU A 135 -6.40 -0.74 2.42
N CYS A 136 -7.24 0.24 2.78
CA CYS A 136 -7.04 1.68 2.57
C CYS A 136 -6.38 2.37 3.78
N ARG A 137 -6.29 1.70 4.93
CA ARG A 137 -5.71 2.24 6.16
C ARG A 137 -4.28 2.72 5.91
N ARG A 138 -4.00 3.95 6.33
CA ARG A 138 -2.69 4.61 6.25
C ARG A 138 -2.57 5.65 7.35
N LYS A 139 -1.33 6.04 7.68
CA LYS A 139 -1.09 7.25 8.48
C LYS A 139 -1.41 8.50 7.62
N LYS A 140 -1.45 9.67 8.28
CA LYS A 140 -1.66 10.95 7.60
C LYS A 140 -0.56 11.16 6.54
N SER A 141 -0.96 11.55 5.34
CA SER A 141 -0.09 11.71 4.17
C SER A 141 -0.52 12.96 3.42
N ASN A 142 0.44 13.70 2.87
CA ASN A 142 0.16 14.83 1.99
C ASN A 142 -0.21 14.35 0.58
N VAL A 143 0.43 13.27 0.12
CA VAL A 143 0.16 12.67 -1.20
C VAL A 143 -1.24 12.04 -1.22
N TRP A 144 -1.61 11.31 -0.18
CA TRP A 144 -2.87 10.57 -0.11
C TRP A 144 -3.97 11.31 0.66
N LYS A 145 -3.86 12.63 0.83
CA LYS A 145 -4.74 13.41 1.72
C LYS A 145 -6.23 13.37 1.33
N LEU A 146 -6.55 13.21 0.05
CA LEU A 146 -7.93 13.22 -0.46
C LEU A 146 -8.58 11.83 -0.44
N PHE A 147 -7.81 10.76 -0.17
CA PHE A 147 -8.39 9.43 -0.01
C PHE A 147 -9.35 9.41 1.19
N PRO A 148 -10.59 8.90 1.04
CA PRO A 148 -11.56 8.85 2.12
C PRO A 148 -11.05 8.15 3.37
N THR A 149 -11.57 8.55 4.53
CA THR A 149 -11.27 7.95 5.84
C THR A 149 -12.43 7.15 6.42
N GLU A 150 -13.52 7.04 5.66
CA GLU A 150 -14.74 6.33 6.05
C GLU A 150 -14.65 4.83 5.70
N GLU A 151 -15.43 3.99 6.37
CA GLU A 151 -15.36 2.53 6.26
C GLU A 151 -16.07 1.95 5.02
N HIS A 152 -15.80 2.54 3.86
CA HIS A 152 -16.37 2.19 2.57
C HIS A 152 -15.34 1.58 1.62
N TRP A 153 -15.84 0.88 0.59
CA TRP A 153 -15.01 0.52 -0.55
C TRP A 153 -14.63 1.78 -1.34
N ILE A 154 -13.46 1.75 -1.96
CA ILE A 154 -13.08 2.72 -2.99
C ILE A 154 -12.72 1.99 -4.27
N SER A 155 -12.91 2.65 -5.41
CA SER A 155 -12.44 2.16 -6.71
C SER A 155 -11.32 3.06 -7.21
N VAL A 156 -10.15 2.48 -7.52
CA VAL A 156 -9.02 3.22 -8.07
C VAL A 156 -8.75 2.72 -9.48
N GLU A 157 -8.92 3.58 -10.48
CA GLU A 157 -8.45 3.32 -11.83
C GLU A 157 -7.01 3.79 -11.96
N VAL A 158 -6.08 2.86 -12.22
CA VAL A 158 -4.64 3.13 -12.32
C VAL A 158 -4.11 2.83 -13.72
N GLU A 159 -3.17 3.65 -14.18
CA GLU A 159 -2.41 3.51 -15.41
C GLU A 159 -0.91 3.60 -15.11
N VAL A 160 -0.16 2.53 -15.37
CA VAL A 160 1.31 2.54 -15.17
C VAL A 160 2.00 3.25 -16.33
N ILE A 161 2.84 4.23 -16.04
CA ILE A 161 3.55 5.05 -17.04
C ILE A 161 4.98 4.55 -17.24
N SER A 162 5.68 4.22 -16.15
CA SER A 162 7.04 3.69 -16.21
C SER A 162 7.32 2.72 -15.07
N ILE A 163 8.22 1.77 -15.34
CA ILE A 163 8.72 0.79 -14.38
C ILE A 163 10.25 0.84 -14.44
N ASP A 164 10.84 1.35 -13.37
CA ASP A 164 12.27 1.30 -13.11
C ASP A 164 12.54 0.09 -12.21
N LYS A 165 13.26 -0.89 -12.75
CA LYS A 165 13.57 -2.12 -12.00
C LYS A 165 14.45 -1.82 -10.80
N TRP A 166 14.12 -2.46 -9.68
CA TRP A 166 14.94 -2.36 -8.49
C TRP A 166 16.33 -2.96 -8.74
N SER A 167 17.34 -2.24 -8.28
CA SER A 167 18.71 -2.73 -8.15
C SER A 167 19.36 -2.00 -6.97
N ILE A 168 20.47 -2.52 -6.46
CA ILE A 168 21.21 -1.89 -5.37
C ILE A 168 21.67 -0.48 -5.79
N GLU A 169 22.16 -0.35 -7.02
CA GLU A 169 22.60 0.93 -7.60
C GLU A 169 21.43 1.90 -7.77
N LYS A 170 20.26 1.41 -8.21
CA LYS A 170 19.06 2.25 -8.31
C LYS A 170 18.61 2.71 -6.94
N GLN A 171 18.65 1.85 -5.92
CA GLN A 171 18.33 2.23 -4.55
C GLN A 171 19.27 3.32 -4.03
N PHE A 172 20.59 3.15 -4.24
CA PHE A 172 21.60 4.15 -3.89
C PHE A 172 21.28 5.51 -4.53
N ASN A 173 21.03 5.52 -5.84
CA ASN A 173 20.72 6.75 -6.58
C ASN A 173 19.40 7.44 -6.15
N GLU A 174 18.46 6.70 -5.54
CA GLU A 174 17.22 7.27 -5.02
C GLU A 174 17.38 7.81 -3.59
N LEU A 175 18.37 7.32 -2.84
CA LEU A 175 18.77 7.89 -1.54
C LEU A 175 19.63 9.14 -1.73
N ASP A 176 20.53 9.14 -2.71
CA ASP A 176 21.36 10.29 -3.12
C ASP A 176 20.48 11.41 -3.73
N SER A 177 19.97 12.27 -2.86
CA SER A 177 18.94 13.26 -3.21
C SER A 177 19.50 14.45 -3.99
N ASP A 178 20.76 14.83 -3.75
CA ASP A 178 21.43 15.91 -4.49
C ASP A 178 22.23 15.43 -5.71
N LYS A 179 22.35 14.11 -5.89
CA LYS A 179 22.98 13.42 -7.03
C LYS A 179 24.48 13.68 -7.13
N ASN A 180 25.15 13.84 -5.99
CA ASN A 180 26.59 14.08 -5.94
C ASN A 180 27.42 12.77 -5.94
N GLY A 181 26.78 11.60 -5.92
CA GLY A 181 27.41 10.28 -5.94
C GLY A 181 27.78 9.72 -4.56
N VAL A 182 27.39 10.37 -3.47
CA VAL A 182 27.57 9.92 -2.08
C VAL A 182 26.29 10.14 -1.27
N ILE A 183 26.04 9.31 -0.27
CA ILE A 183 24.91 9.50 0.66
C ILE A 183 25.44 10.09 1.96
N ASN A 184 24.95 11.26 2.35
CA ASN A 184 25.28 11.91 3.61
C ASN A 184 24.03 12.14 4.49
N LEU A 185 24.21 12.80 5.65
CA LEU A 185 23.12 13.00 6.60
C LEU A 185 21.97 13.86 6.04
N ASN A 186 22.27 14.84 5.17
CA ASN A 186 21.24 15.66 4.55
C ASN A 186 20.36 14.84 3.59
N ASP A 187 20.95 13.87 2.88
CA ASP A 187 20.20 12.97 2.01
C ASP A 187 19.26 12.07 2.82
N MET A 188 19.71 11.58 3.98
CA MET A 188 18.87 10.81 4.89
C MET A 188 17.73 11.64 5.48
N ILE A 189 17.98 12.91 5.83
CA ILE A 189 16.93 13.83 6.29
C ILE A 189 15.89 14.08 5.18
N LYS A 190 16.34 14.35 3.95
CA LYS A 190 15.44 14.52 2.79
C LYS A 190 14.64 13.26 2.51
N THR A 191 15.28 12.09 2.58
CA THR A 191 14.63 10.78 2.45
C THR A 191 13.53 10.62 3.49
N SER A 192 13.81 10.93 4.75
CA SER A 192 12.80 10.89 5.82
C SER A 192 11.61 11.80 5.52
N GLN A 193 11.87 13.07 5.15
CA GLN A 193 10.81 14.02 4.79
C GLN A 193 9.97 13.53 3.61
N GLN A 194 10.60 12.90 2.60
CA GLN A 194 9.90 12.31 1.48
C GLN A 194 9.01 11.15 1.93
N LEU A 195 9.51 10.25 2.78
CA LEU A 195 8.72 9.15 3.34
C LEU A 195 7.53 9.67 4.16
N GLU A 196 7.74 10.68 5.00
CA GLU A 196 6.69 11.35 5.77
C GLU A 196 5.62 11.99 4.88
N ASN A 197 6.02 12.56 3.73
CA ASN A 197 5.10 13.13 2.75
C ASN A 197 4.13 12.08 2.18
N TYR A 198 4.58 10.83 2.06
CA TYR A 198 3.76 9.67 1.71
C TYR A 198 3.01 9.07 2.91
N GLY A 199 3.28 9.53 4.13
CA GLY A 199 2.71 9.02 5.38
C GLY A 199 3.46 7.81 5.95
N LYS A 200 4.62 7.46 5.40
CA LYS A 200 5.48 6.44 6.00
C LYS A 200 6.24 7.06 7.16
N LYS A 201 6.15 6.42 8.32
CA LYS A 201 6.88 6.75 9.54
C LYS A 201 7.46 5.48 10.11
N TRP A 202 8.44 5.62 10.99
CA TRP A 202 8.87 4.53 11.85
C TRP A 202 7.68 3.91 12.59
N VAL A 203 7.81 2.61 12.89
CA VAL A 203 6.82 1.90 13.72
C VAL A 203 6.96 2.36 15.17
N ASN A 204 8.19 2.54 15.64
CA ASN A 204 8.52 3.16 16.90
C ASN A 204 8.60 4.68 16.71
N ASP A 205 7.67 5.40 17.35
CA ASP A 205 7.57 6.86 17.23
C ASP A 205 8.67 7.60 18.02
N ASP A 206 9.44 6.90 18.87
CA ASP A 206 10.57 7.47 19.64
C ASP A 206 11.86 7.59 18.80
N ILE A 207 11.90 7.03 17.58
CA ILE A 207 13.07 7.11 16.69
C ILE A 207 13.22 8.53 16.14
N ASP A 208 14.32 9.20 16.50
CA ASP A 208 14.74 10.46 15.89
C ASP A 208 15.38 10.24 14.51
N ASN A 209 14.86 10.95 13.50
CA ASN A 209 15.31 10.82 12.10
C ASN A 209 16.79 11.19 11.88
N VAL A 210 17.32 12.14 12.64
CA VAL A 210 18.73 12.57 12.55
C VAL A 210 19.63 11.51 13.18
N ILE A 211 19.22 10.93 14.31
CA ILE A 211 19.95 9.83 14.95
C ILE A 211 19.94 8.59 14.06
N ALA A 212 18.78 8.20 13.53
CA ALA A 212 18.66 7.10 12.57
C ALA A 212 19.51 7.33 11.31
N GLY A 213 19.54 8.57 10.79
CA GLY A 213 20.38 8.92 9.63
C GLY A 213 21.88 8.78 9.90
N LYS A 214 22.34 9.18 11.09
CA LYS A 214 23.74 8.99 11.51
C LYS A 214 24.09 7.51 11.66
N TYR A 215 23.20 6.74 12.28
CA TYR A 215 23.37 5.29 12.41
C TYR A 215 23.43 4.62 11.03
N PHE A 216 22.56 5.04 10.10
CA PHE A 216 22.57 4.56 8.72
C PHE A 216 23.91 4.78 8.03
N ILE A 217 24.46 6.00 8.10
CA ILE A 217 25.78 6.30 7.54
C ILE A 217 26.84 5.39 8.15
N LYS A 218 26.89 5.31 9.48
CA LYS A 218 27.87 4.48 10.18
C LYS A 218 27.76 2.98 9.86
N TYR A 219 26.57 2.48 9.55
CA TYR A 219 26.35 1.08 9.17
C TYR A 219 26.91 0.74 7.78
N PHE A 220 26.93 1.71 6.87
CA PHE A 220 27.33 1.50 5.47
C PHE A 220 28.74 2.04 5.15
N ASP A 221 29.22 3.04 5.88
CA ASP A 221 30.52 3.69 5.70
C ASP A 221 31.66 2.78 6.20
N ILE A 222 32.35 2.14 5.25
CA ILE A 222 33.42 1.18 5.53
C ILE A 222 34.70 1.91 5.92
N ASN A 223 35.00 2.99 5.22
CA ASN A 223 36.26 3.70 5.37
C ASN A 223 36.24 4.80 6.45
N LYS A 224 35.07 5.02 7.08
CA LYS A 224 34.84 5.92 8.23
C LYS A 224 35.06 7.40 7.88
N ASN A 225 34.57 7.83 6.72
CA ASN A 225 34.66 9.21 6.25
C ASN A 225 33.34 10.01 6.39
N ASP A 226 32.38 9.50 7.16
CA ASP A 226 31.07 10.10 7.49
C ASP A 226 30.14 10.32 6.28
N LYS A 227 30.37 9.57 5.19
CA LYS A 227 29.51 9.50 4.01
C LYS A 227 29.57 8.08 3.45
N ILE A 228 28.57 7.72 2.66
CA ILE A 228 28.53 6.40 2.03
C ILE A 228 28.87 6.56 0.57
N GLU A 229 30.00 6.00 0.15
CA GLU A 229 30.30 5.83 -1.27
C GLU A 229 29.48 4.68 -1.88
N LYS A 230 29.21 4.77 -3.17
CA LYS A 230 28.43 3.76 -3.91
C LYS A 230 28.98 2.34 -3.74
N ASP A 231 30.30 2.17 -3.80
CA ASP A 231 30.93 0.86 -3.67
C ASP A 231 30.77 0.27 -2.26
N GLU A 232 30.77 1.11 -1.23
CA GLU A 232 30.53 0.67 0.16
C GLU A 232 29.10 0.22 0.34
N TYR A 233 28.15 1.02 -0.15
CA TYR A 233 26.73 0.67 -0.15
C TYR A 233 26.50 -0.69 -0.82
N ILE A 234 27.08 -0.90 -2.01
CA ILE A 234 26.96 -2.15 -2.75
C ILE A 234 27.55 -3.34 -1.98
N LYS A 235 28.74 -3.17 -1.39
CA LYS A 235 29.41 -4.22 -0.61
C LYS A 235 28.58 -4.67 0.58
N ILE A 236 28.10 -3.72 1.38
CA ILE A 236 27.30 -3.99 2.59
C ILE A 236 25.96 -4.61 2.22
N MET A 237 25.26 -4.08 1.21
CA MET A 237 24.00 -4.67 0.73
C MET A 237 24.19 -6.12 0.27
N LYS A 238 25.26 -6.42 -0.49
CA LYS A 238 25.54 -7.78 -0.94
C LYS A 238 25.86 -8.73 0.22
N ARG A 239 26.71 -8.30 1.16
CA ARG A 239 27.00 -9.07 2.39
C ARG A 239 25.71 -9.43 3.11
N ASP A 240 24.90 -8.42 3.42
CA ASP A 240 23.66 -8.60 4.17
C ASP A 240 22.69 -9.53 3.43
N MET A 241 22.56 -9.39 2.11
CA MET A 241 21.72 -10.28 1.29
C MET A 241 22.15 -11.74 1.29
N VAL A 242 23.46 -12.00 1.22
CA VAL A 242 24.00 -13.37 1.28
C VAL A 242 23.74 -13.99 2.64
N GLU A 243 23.94 -13.24 3.72
CA GLU A 243 23.66 -13.71 5.06
C GLU A 243 22.16 -13.96 5.30
N MET A 244 21.28 -13.06 4.81
CA MET A 244 19.82 -13.22 4.91
C MET A 244 19.35 -14.51 4.23
N GLU A 245 19.92 -14.88 3.07
CA GLU A 245 19.60 -16.13 2.38
C GLU A 245 19.96 -17.38 3.20
N ASN A 246 21.01 -17.28 4.01
CA ASN A 246 21.50 -18.36 4.88
C ASN A 246 20.89 -18.32 6.31
N SER A 247 20.11 -17.28 6.61
CA SER A 247 19.53 -17.06 7.93
C SER A 247 18.31 -17.97 8.20
N LYS A 248 17.93 -18.08 9.46
CA LYS A 248 16.69 -18.76 9.87
C LYS A 248 15.79 -17.74 10.57
N PRO A 249 14.77 -17.21 9.87
CA PRO A 249 13.92 -16.20 10.46
C PRO A 249 13.14 -16.76 11.65
N ILE A 250 12.94 -15.90 12.65
CA ILE A 250 12.19 -16.26 13.87
C ILE A 250 10.75 -16.62 13.49
N ARG A 251 10.24 -17.73 14.02
CA ARG A 251 8.87 -18.20 13.80
C ARG A 251 8.09 -18.29 15.10
N ASP A 252 6.79 -18.02 15.01
CA ASP A 252 5.87 -18.16 16.12
C ASP A 252 5.48 -19.64 16.37
N LYS A 253 4.60 -19.88 17.35
CA LYS A 253 4.12 -21.22 17.70
C LYS A 253 3.31 -21.90 16.57
N LYS A 254 2.80 -21.13 15.60
CA LYS A 254 2.07 -21.64 14.43
C LYS A 254 2.99 -21.88 13.23
N GLY A 255 4.28 -21.54 13.35
CA GLY A 255 5.26 -21.64 12.27
C GLY A 255 5.27 -20.45 11.31
N GLU A 256 4.52 -19.39 11.61
CA GLU A 256 4.49 -18.15 10.83
C GLU A 256 5.74 -17.31 11.16
N ILE A 257 6.32 -16.65 10.16
CA ILE A 257 7.48 -15.78 10.39
C ILE A 257 7.04 -14.56 11.18
N VAL A 258 7.82 -14.22 12.20
CA VAL A 258 7.59 -13.06 13.07
C VAL A 258 8.23 -11.83 12.44
N GLY A 259 7.45 -10.75 12.30
CA GLY A 259 7.93 -9.48 11.80
C GLY A 259 7.61 -9.22 10.33
N GLY A 260 7.93 -8.01 9.87
CA GLY A 260 7.78 -7.61 8.48
C GLY A 260 9.06 -7.89 7.70
N ARG A 261 8.97 -8.19 6.39
CA ARG A 261 10.18 -8.34 5.57
C ARG A 261 11.01 -7.06 5.58
N ARG A 262 12.34 -7.18 5.68
CA ARG A 262 13.28 -6.06 5.58
C ARG A 262 13.06 -5.28 4.28
N GLU A 263 13.04 -3.96 4.40
CA GLU A 263 12.80 -3.05 3.28
C GLU A 263 14.14 -2.45 2.79
N PRO A 264 14.38 -2.38 1.47
CA PRO A 264 15.53 -1.65 0.96
C PRO A 264 15.38 -0.14 1.23
N GLY A 265 16.51 0.54 1.38
CA GLY A 265 16.55 1.97 1.67
C GLY A 265 16.69 2.26 3.16
N PHE A 266 16.08 3.34 3.66
CA PHE A 266 16.35 3.83 5.01
C PHE A 266 15.96 2.82 6.12
N GLY A 267 14.92 2.02 5.89
CA GLY A 267 14.49 0.96 6.83
C GLY A 267 15.46 -0.24 6.93
N TRP A 268 16.50 -0.30 6.09
CA TRP A 268 17.45 -1.43 6.06
C TRP A 268 18.14 -1.64 7.41
N ILE A 269 18.31 -0.59 8.22
CA ILE A 269 19.01 -0.65 9.51
C ILE A 269 18.19 -1.23 10.67
N LEU A 270 16.90 -1.53 10.47
CA LEU A 270 16.00 -2.03 11.52
C LEU A 270 16.13 -3.53 11.78
N ASP A 271 16.59 -4.30 10.79
CA ASP A 271 16.84 -5.74 10.93
C ASP A 271 18.24 -5.91 11.54
N HIS A 272 18.26 -6.09 12.86
CA HIS A 272 19.46 -6.10 13.70
C HIS A 272 20.13 -7.47 13.71
N ASN A 273 19.36 -8.54 13.62
CA ASN A 273 19.88 -9.90 13.54
C ASN A 273 20.21 -10.37 12.11
N ASN A 274 19.79 -9.62 11.08
CA ASN A 274 19.98 -9.88 9.65
C ASN A 274 19.31 -11.18 9.19
N ASP A 275 18.15 -11.50 9.77
CA ASP A 275 17.36 -12.64 9.35
C ASP A 275 16.41 -12.32 8.17
N GLY A 276 16.45 -11.07 7.69
CA GLY A 276 15.63 -10.57 6.59
C GLY A 276 14.23 -10.13 7.01
N TYR A 277 13.93 -10.14 8.30
CA TYR A 277 12.67 -9.69 8.87
C TYR A 277 12.96 -8.73 10.03
N ILE A 278 12.10 -7.72 10.16
CA ILE A 278 12.14 -6.75 11.25
C ILE A 278 11.13 -7.22 12.29
N GLN A 279 11.62 -7.76 13.38
CA GLN A 279 10.77 -8.22 14.48
C GLN A 279 10.18 -7.05 15.27
N PRO A 280 9.06 -7.28 15.99
CA PRO A 280 8.48 -6.26 16.87
C PRO A 280 9.46 -5.75 17.93
N GLN A 281 10.31 -6.64 18.47
CA GLN A 281 11.30 -6.27 19.48
C GLN A 281 12.39 -5.37 18.90
N GLU A 282 12.86 -5.65 17.69
CA GLU A 282 13.85 -4.80 17.01
C GLU A 282 13.30 -3.39 16.77
N ASN A 283 12.06 -3.28 16.28
CA ASN A 283 11.39 -1.99 16.17
C ASN A 283 11.30 -1.26 17.53
N TYR A 284 10.94 -1.97 18.60
CA TYR A 284 10.77 -1.40 19.94
C TYR A 284 12.09 -0.91 20.57
N GLU A 285 13.24 -1.50 20.20
CA GLU A 285 14.55 -1.15 20.75
C GLU A 285 15.40 -0.27 19.83
N ALA A 286 14.95 -0.04 18.59
CA ALA A 286 15.69 0.64 17.55
C ALA A 286 16.18 2.05 17.97
N ASP A 287 15.36 2.83 18.69
CA ASP A 287 15.74 4.15 19.22
C ASP A 287 17.00 4.06 20.09
N LYS A 288 17.01 3.14 21.07
CA LYS A 288 18.14 2.93 21.99
C LYS A 288 19.37 2.40 21.28
N ILE A 289 19.18 1.58 20.25
CA ILE A 289 20.28 1.04 19.44
C ILE A 289 20.92 2.16 18.63
N PHE A 290 20.11 3.00 17.98
CA PHE A 290 20.60 4.12 17.17
C PHE A 290 21.28 5.19 18.04
N GLU A 291 20.77 5.46 19.23
CA GLU A 291 21.38 6.39 20.20
C GLU A 291 22.77 5.95 20.66
N LYS A 292 23.00 4.65 20.86
CA LYS A 292 24.34 4.13 21.17
C LYS A 292 25.33 4.41 20.03
N ASN A 293 24.83 4.58 18.81
CA ASN A 293 25.59 4.86 17.61
C ASN A 293 26.77 3.87 17.42
N ILE A 294 26.58 2.60 17.78
CA ILE A 294 27.50 1.50 17.51
C ILE A 294 26.73 0.54 16.61
N PRO A 295 27.12 0.37 15.33
CA PRO A 295 26.41 -0.53 14.45
C PRO A 295 26.56 -1.95 15.00
N ILE A 296 25.45 -2.69 15.02
CA ILE A 296 25.42 -4.08 15.52
C ILE A 296 26.35 -4.98 14.68
N ARG A 297 26.61 -4.57 13.43
CA ARG A 297 27.55 -5.18 12.50
C ARG A 297 28.54 -4.12 12.04
N GLU A 298 29.83 -4.34 12.28
CA GLU A 298 30.82 -3.38 11.79
C GLU A 298 30.88 -3.49 10.26
N PRO A 299 30.97 -2.37 9.54
CA PRO A 299 31.17 -2.37 8.09
C PRO A 299 32.40 -3.19 7.67
N THR A 300 33.40 -3.27 8.55
CA THR A 300 34.71 -3.90 8.31
C THR A 300 34.73 -5.42 8.42
N ASP A 301 33.65 -6.07 8.89
CA ASP A 301 33.62 -7.54 9.02
C ASP A 301 33.77 -8.26 7.66
N ILE A 302 33.60 -7.55 6.55
CA ILE A 302 33.84 -8.03 5.18
C ILE A 302 35.32 -8.40 4.93
N ILE A 303 36.27 -7.73 5.57
CA ILE A 303 37.70 -7.88 5.25
C ILE A 303 38.27 -9.22 5.79
N LYS A 304 37.62 -9.84 6.77
CA LYS A 304 38.13 -11.09 7.36
C LYS A 304 37.89 -12.34 6.50
N GLU A 305 36.97 -12.28 5.53
CA GLU A 305 36.68 -13.44 4.65
C GLU A 305 37.48 -13.43 3.33
N GLU A 306 38.09 -12.30 2.95
CA GLU A 306 38.89 -12.19 1.71
C GLU A 306 40.40 -12.43 1.89
N LEU A 307 40.89 -12.73 3.10
CA LEU A 307 42.30 -13.06 3.42
C LEU A 307 42.45 -14.53 3.85
#